data_AF-K1U6B7-F1
#
_entry.id   AF-K1U6B7-F1
#
_cell.length_a   1.000
_cell.length_b   1.000
_cell.length_c   1.000
_cell.angle_alpha   90.00
_cell.angle_beta   90.00
_cell.angle_gamma   90.00
#
_symmetry.space_group_name_H-M   'P 1'
#
loop_
_entity.id
_entity.type
_entity.pdbx_description
1 polymer ?
#
loop_
_entity_poly.entity_id
_entity_poly.type
_entity_poly.pdbx_seq_one_letter_code
_entity_poly.pdbx_strand_id
1 'polypeptide(L)'
;MFKECLENVRKNVPLVHNITNYVTVNDVANVLLACGGSPIMSDDIDDVVDITSICGGLNINIGTLNKNTIPSMFAAGKKANELGHVVLLDPVGAGASALRTNTANELMEKVKFDVVRGNISEVKTLMVGSGSTKGVDADVADKVTDENLEETISKLKAFSKATGSIIAVTGAIDLVCNSEKCYVIRNGKPQMSSITGTGCQLSGLMTA
;
A
#
# COMPACT_ATOMS: atom_id res chain seq x y z
N MET A 1 -1.30 -5.21 -23.02
CA MET A 1 -1.50 -4.48 -21.75
C MET A 1 -0.96 -5.24 -20.53
N PHE A 2 -1.68 -6.15 -19.84
CA PHE A 2 -1.11 -6.78 -18.61
C PHE A 2 0.13 -7.65 -18.84
N LYS A 3 0.18 -8.37 -19.97
CA LYS A 3 1.37 -9.11 -20.40
C LYS A 3 2.58 -8.18 -20.55
N GLU A 4 2.40 -7.01 -21.16
CA GLU A 4 3.47 -6.02 -21.36
C GLU A 4 3.96 -5.45 -20.03
N CYS A 5 3.06 -5.20 -19.07
CA CYS A 5 3.46 -4.76 -17.71
C CYS A 5 4.38 -5.80 -17.04
N LEU A 6 3.99 -7.08 -17.05
CA LEU A 6 4.80 -8.16 -16.47
C LEU A 6 6.12 -8.37 -17.23
N GLU A 7 6.12 -8.24 -18.55
CA GLU A 7 7.34 -8.29 -19.36
C GLU A 7 8.27 -7.13 -19.07
N ASN A 8 7.73 -5.92 -18.82
CA ASN A 8 8.52 -4.76 -18.42
C ASN A 8 9.19 -4.97 -17.06
N VAL A 9 8.48 -5.53 -16.06
CA VAL A 9 9.07 -5.89 -14.77
C VAL A 9 10.24 -6.86 -14.97
N ARG A 10 10.02 -7.96 -15.70
CA ARG A 10 11.05 -8.97 -15.96
C ARG A 10 12.24 -8.45 -16.77
N LYS A 11 12.01 -7.49 -17.66
CA LYS A 11 13.06 -6.89 -18.50
C LYS A 11 13.91 -5.90 -17.72
N ASN A 12 13.29 -5.06 -16.90
CA ASN A 12 13.97 -3.98 -16.19
C ASN A 12 14.49 -4.41 -14.81
N VAL A 13 13.93 -5.49 -14.24
CA VAL A 13 14.27 -6.05 -12.93
C VAL A 13 14.32 -4.95 -11.86
N PRO A 14 13.20 -4.25 -11.61
CA PRO A 14 13.19 -3.10 -10.73
C PRO A 14 13.66 -3.49 -9.32
N LEU A 15 14.59 -2.71 -8.77
CA LEU A 15 14.99 -2.83 -7.38
C LEU A 15 13.95 -2.12 -6.50
N VAL A 16 13.22 -2.89 -5.68
CA VAL A 16 12.15 -2.39 -4.82
C VAL A 16 12.59 -2.43 -3.36
N HIS A 17 12.68 -1.25 -2.75
CA HIS A 17 12.91 -1.12 -1.32
C HIS A 17 11.61 -1.43 -0.55
N ASN A 18 11.66 -2.37 0.39
CA ASN A 18 10.52 -2.76 1.21
C ASN A 18 10.80 -2.47 2.68
N ILE A 19 10.12 -1.46 3.23
CA ILE A 19 10.00 -1.25 4.67
C ILE A 19 8.68 -1.89 5.09
N THR A 20 8.72 -3.19 5.39
CA THR A 20 7.52 -4.01 5.62
C THR A 20 7.52 -4.67 6.99
N ASN A 21 6.44 -5.39 7.29
CA ASN A 21 6.27 -6.08 8.55
C ASN A 21 7.06 -7.39 8.63
N TYR A 22 7.53 -7.76 9.82
CA TYR A 22 8.32 -8.96 10.05
C TYR A 22 7.54 -10.27 9.83
N VAL A 23 6.21 -10.21 9.77
CA VAL A 23 5.36 -11.40 9.57
C VAL A 23 5.44 -11.89 8.12
N THR A 24 5.61 -10.99 7.17
CA THR A 24 5.45 -11.27 5.72
C THR A 24 6.67 -10.90 4.88
N VAL A 25 7.74 -10.42 5.52
CA VAL A 25 8.95 -9.92 4.84
C VAL A 25 9.54 -10.94 3.86
N ASN A 26 9.58 -12.23 4.22
CA ASN A 26 10.07 -13.28 3.32
C ASN A 26 9.13 -13.53 2.15
N ASP A 27 7.82 -13.52 2.38
CA ASP A 27 6.83 -13.74 1.33
C ASP A 27 6.83 -12.61 0.29
N VAL A 28 6.94 -11.35 0.76
CA VAL A 28 7.08 -10.17 -0.11
C VAL A 28 8.34 -10.30 -0.97
N ALA A 29 9.47 -10.73 -0.38
CA ALA A 29 10.70 -11.00 -1.12
C ALA A 29 10.47 -12.03 -2.24
N ASN A 30 9.88 -13.18 -1.87
CA ASN A 30 9.69 -14.28 -2.80
C ASN A 30 8.73 -13.94 -3.94
N VAL A 31 7.66 -13.17 -3.68
CA VAL A 31 6.73 -12.73 -4.73
C VAL A 31 7.39 -11.75 -5.70
N LEU A 32 8.20 -10.80 -5.20
CA LEU A 32 8.96 -9.89 -6.04
C LEU A 32 9.97 -10.63 -6.93
N LEU A 33 10.71 -11.59 -6.36
CA LEU A 33 11.59 -12.46 -7.14
C LEU A 33 10.82 -13.27 -8.18
N ALA A 34 9.68 -13.86 -7.79
CA ALA A 34 8.86 -14.68 -8.68
C ALA A 34 8.27 -13.88 -9.85
N CYS A 35 7.97 -12.58 -9.66
CA CYS A 35 7.49 -11.72 -10.74
C CYS A 35 8.63 -11.15 -11.61
N GLY A 36 9.89 -11.33 -11.21
CA GLY A 36 11.07 -10.87 -11.95
C GLY A 36 11.61 -9.51 -11.50
N GLY A 37 11.16 -9.00 -10.36
CA GLY A 37 11.75 -7.83 -9.69
C GLY A 37 12.90 -8.24 -8.76
N SER A 38 13.57 -7.25 -8.18
CA SER A 38 14.62 -7.45 -7.17
C SER A 38 14.19 -6.80 -5.86
N PRO A 39 13.90 -7.57 -4.80
CA PRO A 39 13.57 -6.98 -3.51
C PRO A 39 14.84 -6.61 -2.71
N ILE A 40 14.76 -5.53 -1.94
CA ILE A 40 15.68 -5.23 -0.85
C ILE A 40 14.90 -4.78 0.39
N MET A 41 15.35 -5.21 1.57
CA MET A 41 14.70 -4.93 2.85
C MET A 41 15.70 -4.23 3.76
N SER A 42 15.39 -3.00 4.12
CA SER A 42 16.13 -2.22 5.11
C SER A 42 15.14 -1.36 5.87
N ASP A 43 15.26 -1.32 7.19
CA ASP A 43 14.37 -0.53 8.05
C ASP A 43 15.13 0.24 9.14
N ASP A 44 16.47 0.20 9.09
CA ASP A 44 17.34 0.96 9.98
C ASP A 44 17.54 2.39 9.48
N ILE A 45 17.39 3.37 10.36
CA ILE A 45 17.46 4.79 10.02
C ILE A 45 18.79 5.20 9.39
N ASP A 46 19.89 4.52 9.77
CA ASP A 46 21.23 4.80 9.28
C ASP A 46 21.50 4.17 7.89
N ASP A 47 20.62 3.30 7.41
CA ASP A 47 20.77 2.56 6.13
C ASP A 47 19.69 2.95 5.09
N VAL A 48 18.46 3.23 5.54
CA VAL A 48 17.29 3.36 4.64
C VAL A 48 17.42 4.44 3.57
N VAL A 49 18.15 5.54 3.83
CA VAL A 49 18.34 6.62 2.85
C VAL A 49 19.21 6.17 1.70
N ASP A 50 20.30 5.46 1.99
CA ASP A 50 21.24 4.95 0.99
C ASP A 50 20.58 3.84 0.16
N ILE A 51 19.87 2.92 0.82
CA ILE A 51 19.12 1.86 0.14
C ILE A 51 18.02 2.44 -0.75
N THR A 52 17.24 3.40 -0.26
CA THR A 52 16.20 4.04 -1.08
C THR A 52 16.79 4.74 -2.30
N SER A 53 17.98 5.34 -2.17
CA SER A 53 18.61 6.12 -3.24
C SER A 53 19.01 5.32 -4.46
N ILE A 54 19.17 4.00 -4.33
CA ILE A 54 19.54 3.10 -5.43
C ILE A 54 18.33 2.32 -6.00
N CYS A 55 17.15 2.46 -5.41
CA CYS A 55 15.95 1.71 -5.79
C CYS A 55 15.12 2.43 -6.86
N GLY A 56 14.27 1.69 -7.57
CA GLY A 56 13.28 2.26 -8.50
C GLY A 56 11.92 2.55 -7.85
N GLY A 57 11.65 1.92 -6.70
CA GLY A 57 10.42 2.10 -5.94
C GLY A 57 10.57 1.75 -4.46
N LEU A 58 9.63 2.24 -3.66
CA LEU A 58 9.56 2.10 -2.21
C LEU A 58 8.17 1.63 -1.78
N ASN A 59 8.10 0.49 -1.10
CA ASN A 59 6.91 -0.07 -0.47
C ASN A 59 6.99 0.16 1.04
N ILE A 60 6.08 0.98 1.59
CA ILE A 60 5.94 1.22 3.02
C ILE A 60 4.71 0.47 3.53
N ASN A 61 4.93 -0.52 4.40
CA ASN A 61 3.88 -1.30 5.05
C ASN A 61 3.98 -1.21 6.58
N ILE A 62 2.88 -0.84 7.23
CA ILE A 62 2.86 -0.55 8.68
C ILE A 62 2.33 -1.71 9.56
N GLY A 63 2.31 -2.95 9.06
CA GLY A 63 1.65 -4.07 9.75
C GLY A 63 2.20 -4.38 11.15
N THR A 64 3.52 -4.32 11.33
CA THR A 64 4.20 -4.48 12.62
C THR A 64 4.97 -3.22 13.01
N LEU A 65 4.29 -2.09 12.85
CA LEU A 65 4.82 -0.75 13.15
C LEU A 65 5.40 -0.66 14.56
N ASN A 66 6.57 -0.02 14.68
CA ASN A 66 7.20 0.24 15.96
C ASN A 66 7.98 1.56 15.93
N LYS A 67 8.45 2.03 17.10
CA LYS A 67 9.11 3.34 17.22
C LYS A 67 10.43 3.47 16.46
N ASN A 68 11.10 2.36 16.15
CA ASN A 68 12.37 2.37 15.44
C ASN A 68 12.15 2.49 13.93
N THR A 69 11.10 1.84 13.40
CA THR A 69 10.83 1.84 11.96
C THR A 69 10.06 3.08 11.48
N ILE A 70 9.30 3.75 12.36
CA ILE A 70 8.56 4.97 12.00
C ILE A 70 9.48 6.06 11.40
N PRO A 71 10.58 6.48 12.06
CA PRO A 71 11.50 7.46 11.49
C PRO A 71 12.06 7.03 10.13
N SER A 72 12.40 5.75 9.98
CA SER A 72 12.94 5.18 8.74
C SER A 72 11.95 5.29 7.58
N MET A 73 10.66 5.01 7.82
CA MET A 73 9.60 5.16 6.81
C MET A 73 9.50 6.61 6.30
N PHE A 74 9.60 7.60 7.20
CA PHE A 74 9.61 9.01 6.79
C PHE A 74 10.88 9.41 6.04
N ALA A 75 12.04 8.94 6.49
CA ALA A 75 13.32 9.25 5.84
C ALA A 75 13.37 8.67 4.41
N ALA A 76 13.01 7.39 4.26
CA ALA A 76 12.93 6.72 2.98
C ALA A 76 11.86 7.37 2.07
N GLY A 77 10.67 7.65 2.59
CA GLY A 77 9.60 8.30 1.82
C GLY A 77 10.02 9.67 1.27
N LYS A 78 10.66 10.50 2.09
CA LYS A 78 11.20 11.79 1.64
C LYS A 78 12.27 11.62 0.57
N LYS A 79 13.20 10.66 0.76
CA LYS A 79 14.26 10.42 -0.21
C LYS A 79 13.71 9.91 -1.55
N ALA A 80 12.75 8.99 -1.51
CA ALA A 80 12.07 8.49 -2.69
C ALA A 80 11.36 9.62 -3.45
N ASN A 81 10.67 10.53 -2.75
CA ASN A 81 10.04 11.70 -3.36
C ASN A 81 11.05 12.68 -3.98
N GLU A 82 12.18 12.93 -3.32
CA GLU A 82 13.26 13.78 -3.84
C GLU A 82 13.80 13.23 -5.18
N LEU A 83 13.93 11.91 -5.30
CA LEU A 83 14.47 11.22 -6.46
C LEU A 83 13.40 10.87 -7.52
N GLY A 84 12.12 11.11 -7.23
CA GLY A 84 11.01 10.75 -8.11
C GLY A 84 10.80 9.25 -8.26
N HIS A 85 11.18 8.46 -7.25
CA HIS A 85 10.88 7.02 -7.19
C HIS A 85 9.41 6.79 -6.88
N VAL A 86 8.87 5.67 -7.37
CA VAL A 86 7.49 5.27 -7.10
C VAL A 86 7.34 4.91 -5.62
N VAL A 87 6.33 5.46 -4.95
CA VAL A 87 6.09 5.17 -3.52
C VAL A 87 4.68 4.61 -3.31
N LEU A 88 4.61 3.45 -2.64
CA LEU A 88 3.37 2.80 -2.25
C LEU A 88 3.21 2.77 -0.72
N LEU A 89 2.00 3.07 -0.25
CA LEU A 89 1.58 2.86 1.14
C LEU A 89 0.63 1.67 1.28
N ASP A 90 0.95 0.77 2.20
CA ASP A 90 0.07 -0.28 2.72
C ASP A 90 -0.23 -0.01 4.21
N PRO A 91 -1.35 0.67 4.53
CA PRO A 91 -1.67 1.19 5.85
C PRO A 91 -2.25 0.10 6.78
N VAL A 92 -1.65 -1.10 6.77
CA VAL A 92 -2.15 -2.29 7.48
C VAL A 92 -2.55 -1.99 8.92
N GLY A 93 -3.82 -2.22 9.24
CA GLY A 93 -4.37 -1.99 10.57
C GLY A 93 -4.57 -0.52 10.95
N ALA A 94 -4.52 0.43 10.01
CA ALA A 94 -5.09 1.75 10.23
C ALA A 94 -6.56 1.60 10.65
N GLY A 95 -6.94 2.31 11.72
CA GLY A 95 -8.25 2.19 12.38
C GLY A 95 -8.23 1.25 13.59
N ALA A 96 -7.29 0.30 13.65
CA ALA A 96 -7.22 -0.67 14.76
C ALA A 96 -6.50 -0.12 16.01
N SER A 97 -5.60 0.86 15.86
CA SER A 97 -4.94 1.51 16.99
C SER A 97 -4.53 2.94 16.67
N ALA A 98 -4.47 3.80 17.70
CA ALA A 98 -4.07 5.19 17.54
C ALA A 98 -2.67 5.33 16.90
N LEU A 99 -1.72 4.48 17.27
CA LEU A 99 -0.37 4.52 16.70
C LEU A 99 -0.38 4.28 15.18
N ARG A 100 -1.09 3.24 14.72
CA ARG A 100 -1.19 2.92 13.29
C ARG A 100 -1.92 4.01 12.52
N THR A 101 -3.08 4.44 13.02
CA THR A 101 -3.90 5.49 12.39
C THR A 101 -3.14 6.81 12.29
N ASN A 102 -2.53 7.27 13.39
CA ASN A 102 -1.81 8.54 13.39
C ASN A 102 -0.59 8.48 12.46
N THR A 103 0.17 7.39 12.50
CA THR A 103 1.34 7.24 11.63
C THR A 103 0.94 7.19 10.16
N ALA A 104 -0.12 6.47 9.80
CA ALA A 104 -0.58 6.41 8.41
C ALA A 104 -1.04 7.78 7.90
N ASN A 105 -1.78 8.54 8.71
CA ASN A 105 -2.18 9.91 8.38
C ASN A 105 -0.97 10.84 8.26
N GLU A 106 -0.03 10.80 9.21
CA GLU A 106 1.19 11.60 9.13
C GLU A 106 2.06 11.26 7.91
N LEU A 107 2.14 9.98 7.54
CA LEU A 107 2.79 9.56 6.30
C LEU A 107 2.11 10.18 5.09
N MET A 108 0.78 10.08 5.00
CA MET A 108 0.00 10.69 3.90
C MET A 108 0.17 12.21 3.81
N GLU A 109 0.41 12.89 4.94
CA GLU A 109 0.67 14.33 4.98
C GLU A 109 2.10 14.70 4.55
N LYS A 110 3.09 13.89 4.93
CA LYS A 110 4.52 14.24 4.81
C LYS A 110 5.24 13.56 3.64
N VAL A 111 4.64 12.53 3.05
CA VAL A 111 5.18 11.75 1.94
C VAL A 111 4.13 11.70 0.83
N LYS A 112 4.55 12.02 -0.38
CA LYS A 112 3.73 11.85 -1.57
C LYS A 112 3.75 10.38 -1.99
N PHE A 113 2.58 9.75 -1.96
CA PHE A 113 2.40 8.39 -2.44
C PHE A 113 1.81 8.38 -3.84
N ASP A 114 2.35 7.54 -4.73
CA ASP A 114 1.78 7.28 -6.04
C ASP A 114 0.61 6.30 -5.93
N VAL A 115 0.70 5.36 -4.98
CA VAL A 115 -0.31 4.33 -4.74
C VAL A 115 -0.58 4.18 -3.24
N VAL A 116 -1.85 4.09 -2.87
CA VAL A 116 -2.28 3.65 -1.54
C VAL A 116 -3.12 2.39 -1.73
N ARG A 117 -2.69 1.28 -1.13
CA ARG A 117 -3.39 0.01 -1.21
C ARG A 117 -3.76 -0.49 0.18
N GLY A 118 -5.03 -0.81 0.38
CA GLY A 118 -5.52 -1.36 1.66
C GLY A 118 -6.85 -2.07 1.47
N ASN A 119 -7.39 -2.64 2.54
CA ASN A 119 -8.79 -3.02 2.56
C ASN A 119 -9.68 -1.77 2.71
N ILE A 120 -10.99 -1.95 2.55
CA ILE A 120 -11.94 -0.84 2.59
C ILE A 120 -11.98 -0.11 3.94
N SER A 121 -11.81 -0.79 5.08
CA SER A 121 -11.84 -0.16 6.40
C SER A 121 -10.58 0.67 6.68
N GLU A 122 -9.41 0.18 6.26
CA GLU A 122 -8.14 0.90 6.33
C GLU A 122 -8.19 2.17 5.46
N VAL A 123 -8.65 2.06 4.20
CA VAL A 123 -8.76 3.21 3.30
C VAL A 123 -9.81 4.21 3.80
N LYS A 124 -10.97 3.76 4.27
CA LYS A 124 -11.97 4.64 4.91
C LYS A 124 -11.38 5.40 6.10
N THR A 125 -10.53 4.76 6.89
CA THR A 125 -9.86 5.42 8.02
C THR A 125 -9.00 6.59 7.53
N LEU A 126 -8.20 6.39 6.46
CA LEU A 126 -7.38 7.45 5.88
C LEU A 126 -8.23 8.58 5.25
N MET A 127 -9.38 8.24 4.68
CA MET A 127 -10.30 9.24 4.12
C MET A 127 -10.89 10.18 5.17
N VAL A 128 -11.09 9.69 6.40
CA VAL A 128 -11.63 10.48 7.51
C VAL A 128 -10.53 11.32 8.18
N GLY A 129 -9.29 10.85 8.18
CA GLY A 129 -8.14 11.55 8.77
C GLY A 129 -7.99 11.35 10.28
N SER A 130 -7.14 12.17 10.90
CA SER A 130 -6.85 12.11 12.34
C SER A 130 -8.00 12.69 13.17
N GLY A 131 -8.41 12.00 14.25
CA GLY A 131 -9.40 12.51 15.22
C GLY A 131 -10.76 11.80 15.28
N SER A 132 -11.03 10.83 14.40
CA SER A 132 -12.21 9.96 14.50
C SER A 132 -11.86 8.64 15.18
N THR A 133 -11.83 8.61 16.51
CA THR A 133 -11.72 7.36 17.30
C THR A 133 -13.08 6.73 17.62
N LYS A 134 -14.13 7.07 16.87
CA LYS A 134 -15.27 6.15 16.79
C LYS A 134 -14.73 4.92 16.07
N GLY A 135 -14.52 3.85 16.85
CA GLY A 135 -13.99 2.59 16.39
C GLY A 135 -14.55 2.29 15.01
N VAL A 136 -13.66 2.01 14.07
CA VAL A 136 -14.05 1.41 12.82
C VAL A 136 -14.53 0.04 13.25
N ASP A 137 -15.81 -0.07 13.59
CA ASP A 137 -16.50 -1.33 13.71
C ASP A 137 -16.30 -1.96 12.34
N ALA A 138 -15.25 -2.79 12.25
CA ALA A 138 -14.83 -3.50 11.07
C ALA A 138 -15.86 -4.61 10.84
N ASP A 139 -17.08 -4.18 10.58
CA ASP A 139 -18.23 -5.02 10.49
C ASP A 139 -18.42 -5.43 9.03
N VAL A 140 -19.07 -6.57 8.86
CA VAL A 140 -19.33 -7.22 7.58
C VAL A 140 -20.04 -6.27 6.57
N ALA A 141 -20.64 -5.18 7.07
CA ALA A 141 -21.29 -4.10 6.34
C ALA A 141 -20.37 -3.24 5.46
N ASP A 142 -19.05 -3.28 5.66
CA ASP A 142 -18.11 -2.42 4.92
C ASP A 142 -17.60 -3.02 3.60
N LYS A 143 -17.93 -4.29 3.31
CA LYS A 143 -17.48 -4.96 2.07
C LYS A 143 -18.03 -4.25 0.83
N VAL A 144 -17.20 -4.18 -0.20
CA VAL A 144 -17.66 -3.77 -1.54
C VAL A 144 -18.60 -4.85 -2.08
N THR A 145 -19.82 -4.44 -2.38
CA THR A 145 -20.85 -5.27 -3.01
C THR A 145 -21.35 -4.59 -4.29
N ASP A 146 -22.14 -5.30 -5.08
CA ASP A 146 -22.73 -4.73 -6.29
C ASP A 146 -23.70 -3.58 -5.97
N GLU A 147 -24.35 -3.60 -4.81
CA GLU A 147 -25.30 -2.58 -4.37
C GLU A 147 -24.62 -1.26 -3.95
N ASN A 148 -23.42 -1.32 -3.35
CA ASN A 148 -22.70 -0.13 -2.86
C ASN A 148 -21.53 0.31 -3.75
N LEU A 149 -21.39 -0.33 -4.92
CA LEU A 149 -20.24 -0.19 -5.81
C LEU A 149 -20.04 1.25 -6.29
N GLU A 150 -21.10 1.88 -6.83
CA GLU A 150 -21.03 3.22 -7.40
C GLU A 150 -20.71 4.28 -6.35
N GLU A 151 -21.36 4.21 -5.18
CA GLU A 151 -21.09 5.11 -4.06
C GLU A 151 -19.64 4.98 -3.59
N THR A 152 -19.14 3.75 -3.45
CA THR A 152 -17.76 3.48 -3.06
C THR A 152 -16.78 4.04 -4.09
N ILE A 153 -17.02 3.81 -5.38
CA ILE A 153 -16.17 4.35 -6.46
C ILE A 153 -16.13 5.88 -6.40
N SER A 154 -17.27 6.55 -6.20
CA SER A 154 -17.33 8.01 -6.11
C SER A 154 -16.46 8.55 -4.97
N LYS A 155 -16.56 7.93 -3.79
CA LYS A 155 -15.74 8.26 -2.61
C LYS A 155 -14.25 8.04 -2.87
N LEU A 156 -13.86 6.91 -3.48
CA LEU A 156 -12.46 6.60 -3.79
C LEU A 156 -11.86 7.54 -4.83
N LYS A 157 -12.62 7.92 -5.86
CA LYS A 157 -12.17 8.93 -6.84
C LYS A 157 -11.95 10.30 -6.20
N ALA A 158 -12.83 10.70 -5.29
CA ALA A 158 -12.68 11.95 -4.54
C ALA A 158 -11.42 11.92 -3.65
N PHE A 159 -11.17 10.80 -2.97
CA PHE A 159 -9.97 10.60 -2.16
C PHE A 159 -8.69 10.60 -3.02
N SER A 160 -8.68 9.86 -4.14
CA SER A 160 -7.59 9.88 -5.11
C SER A 160 -7.28 11.29 -5.62
N LYS A 161 -8.32 12.10 -5.89
CA LYS A 161 -8.14 13.50 -6.29
C LYS A 161 -7.51 14.35 -5.19
N ALA A 162 -7.88 14.12 -3.93
CA ALA A 162 -7.38 14.88 -2.79
C ALA A 162 -5.91 14.55 -2.48
N THR A 163 -5.52 13.28 -2.60
CA THR A 163 -4.15 12.83 -2.29
C THR A 163 -3.21 12.88 -3.50
N GLY A 164 -3.76 12.88 -4.71
CA GLY A 164 -3.00 12.70 -5.94
C GLY A 164 -2.53 11.26 -6.18
N SER A 165 -2.92 10.31 -5.33
CA SER A 165 -2.52 8.90 -5.40
C SER A 165 -3.56 8.06 -6.15
N ILE A 166 -3.12 6.97 -6.76
CA ILE A 166 -4.00 5.86 -7.15
C ILE A 166 -4.43 5.13 -5.88
N ILE A 167 -5.72 4.85 -5.75
CA ILE A 167 -6.28 4.15 -4.59
C ILE A 167 -6.71 2.75 -5.01
N ALA A 168 -6.13 1.74 -4.35
CA ALA A 168 -6.46 0.33 -4.56
C ALA A 168 -7.11 -0.24 -3.30
N VAL A 169 -8.42 -0.43 -3.34
CA VAL A 169 -9.17 -1.14 -2.30
C VAL A 169 -9.31 -2.59 -2.68
N THR A 170 -8.82 -3.51 -1.84
CA THR A 170 -8.90 -4.95 -2.12
C THR A 170 -9.94 -5.66 -1.27
N GLY A 171 -10.56 -6.69 -1.82
CA GLY A 171 -11.58 -7.51 -1.16
C GLY A 171 -12.06 -8.67 -2.05
N ALA A 172 -13.34 -9.02 -1.96
CA ALA A 172 -13.95 -9.95 -2.93
C ALA A 172 -14.15 -9.30 -4.31
N ILE A 173 -14.31 -7.98 -4.31
CA ILE A 173 -14.28 -7.11 -5.48
C ILE A 173 -13.20 -6.07 -5.20
N ASP A 174 -12.14 -6.04 -6.01
CA ASP A 174 -11.11 -5.02 -5.89
C ASP A 174 -11.49 -3.79 -6.73
N LEU A 175 -11.20 -2.61 -6.21
CA LEU A 175 -11.40 -1.32 -6.86
C LEU A 175 -10.04 -0.61 -6.99
N VAL A 176 -9.65 -0.29 -8.21
CA VAL A 176 -8.44 0.50 -8.48
C VAL A 176 -8.86 1.80 -9.18
N CYS A 177 -8.83 2.90 -8.44
CA CYS A 177 -9.32 4.18 -8.91
C CYS A 177 -8.22 5.25 -8.94
N ASN A 178 -8.22 6.06 -10.00
CA ASN A 178 -7.63 7.40 -9.95
C ASN A 178 -8.77 8.45 -9.83
N SER A 179 -8.48 9.74 -9.98
CA SER A 179 -9.50 10.81 -9.89
C SER A 179 -10.57 10.77 -11.00
N GLU A 180 -10.32 10.08 -12.11
CA GLU A 180 -11.16 10.10 -13.33
C GLU A 180 -11.85 8.77 -13.62
N LYS A 181 -11.16 7.65 -13.42
CA LYS A 181 -11.62 6.30 -13.76
C LYS A 181 -11.41 5.35 -12.59
N CYS A 182 -12.25 4.32 -12.54
CA CYS A 182 -12.06 3.21 -11.64
C CYS A 182 -12.23 1.88 -12.37
N TYR A 183 -11.34 0.94 -12.08
CA TYR A 183 -11.40 -0.44 -12.57
C TYR A 183 -11.95 -1.34 -11.47
N VAL A 184 -12.88 -2.21 -11.84
CA VAL A 184 -13.51 -3.21 -10.95
C VAL A 184 -12.95 -4.58 -11.31
N ILE A 185 -12.29 -5.24 -10.37
CA ILE A 185 -11.60 -6.51 -10.58
C ILE A 185 -12.27 -7.58 -9.70
N ARG A 186 -12.63 -8.72 -10.31
CA ARG A 186 -13.35 -9.83 -9.64
C ARG A 186 -12.56 -11.15 -9.69
N ASN A 187 -11.24 -11.04 -9.83
CA ASN A 187 -10.34 -12.18 -9.80
C ASN A 187 -10.06 -12.61 -8.34
N GLY A 188 -9.14 -13.56 -8.16
CA GLY A 188 -8.75 -14.06 -6.85
C GLY A 188 -9.57 -15.27 -6.39
N LYS A 189 -9.27 -15.73 -5.18
CA LYS A 189 -9.89 -16.89 -4.54
C LYS A 189 -10.07 -16.64 -3.03
N PRO A 190 -11.19 -17.06 -2.42
CA PRO A 190 -11.40 -16.89 -0.98
C PRO A 190 -10.27 -17.47 -0.12
N GLN A 191 -9.63 -18.55 -0.57
CA GLN A 191 -8.49 -19.18 0.13
C GLN A 191 -7.30 -18.25 0.34
N MET A 192 -7.18 -17.15 -0.42
CA MET A 192 -6.13 -16.15 -0.22
C MET A 192 -6.19 -15.51 1.17
N SER A 193 -7.36 -15.45 1.81
CA SER A 193 -7.48 -14.97 3.20
C SER A 193 -6.99 -15.98 4.24
N SER A 194 -6.73 -17.23 3.84
CA SER A 194 -6.15 -18.27 4.69
C SER A 194 -4.62 -18.29 4.66
N ILE A 195 -3.99 -17.40 3.88
CA ILE A 195 -2.54 -17.21 3.81
C ILE A 195 -2.24 -15.81 4.35
N THR A 196 -1.40 -15.75 5.37
CA THR A 196 -0.99 -14.46 5.93
C THR A 196 -0.27 -13.62 4.88
N GLY A 197 -0.51 -12.31 4.85
CA GLY A 197 0.27 -11.41 4.02
C GLY A 197 0.02 -11.41 2.52
N THR A 198 -1.01 -12.08 2.00
CA THR A 198 -1.32 -12.02 0.56
C THR A 198 -1.55 -10.59 0.07
N GLY A 199 -2.13 -9.74 0.91
CA GLY A 199 -2.21 -8.30 0.65
C GLY A 199 -0.85 -7.59 0.65
N CYS A 200 0.02 -7.90 1.60
CA CYS A 200 1.36 -7.30 1.70
C CYS A 200 2.24 -7.70 0.51
N GLN A 201 2.13 -8.95 0.06
CA GLN A 201 2.76 -9.45 -1.17
C GLN A 201 2.28 -8.66 -2.39
N LEU A 202 0.97 -8.38 -2.49
CA LEU A 202 0.43 -7.54 -3.56
C LEU A 202 0.98 -6.12 -3.51
N SER A 203 1.13 -5.52 -2.32
CA SER A 203 1.73 -4.19 -2.16
C SER A 203 3.17 -4.14 -2.67
N GLY A 204 3.98 -5.16 -2.38
CA GLY A 204 5.32 -5.30 -2.96
C GLY A 204 5.27 -5.41 -4.49
N LEU A 205 4.44 -6.32 -5.01
CA LEU A 205 4.26 -6.53 -6.46
C LEU A 205 3.77 -5.27 -7.20
N MET A 206 2.87 -4.49 -6.61
CA MET A 206 2.34 -3.25 -7.20
C MET A 206 3.37 -2.11 -7.23
N THR A 207 4.43 -2.21 -6.43
CA THR A 207 5.52 -1.23 -6.41
C THR A 207 6.54 -1.50 -7.52
N ALA A 208 6.67 -2.75 -7.97
CA ALA A 208 7.51 -3.16 -9.11
C ALA A 208 6.85 -2.85 -10.46
#